data_AF-A0A1Q6M7U7-F1
#
_entry.id   AF-A0A1Q6M7U7-F1
#
_cell.length_a   1.000
_cell.length_b   1.000
_cell.length_c   1.000
_cell.angle_alpha   90.00
_cell.angle_beta   90.00
_cell.angle_gamma   90.00
#
_symmetry.space_group_name_H-M   'P 1'
#
loop_
_entity.id
_entity.type
_entity.pdbx_description
1 polymer ?
#
loop_
_entity_poly.entity_id
_entity_poly.type
_entity_poly.pdbx_seq_one_letter_code
_entity_poly.pdbx_strand_id
1 'polypeptide(L)'
;MNFKNQVAHWAKTNLENLNIVVIYNVIDNSPIQFVKQGLGCFLTTNDLFDSYAEEAVSFILLEPAIPTSLALVWKMNIKFSAIAKAFKDIIN
;
A
#
# COMPACT_ATOMS: atom_id res chain seq x y z
N MET A 1 -9.91 -0.68 10.90
CA MET A 1 -8.61 -1.04 11.51
C MET A 1 -7.52 -0.37 10.69
N ASN A 2 -6.57 0.35 11.30
CA ASN A 2 -5.48 1.00 10.56
C ASN A 2 -4.47 -0.05 10.07
N PHE A 3 -3.90 0.11 8.88
CA PHE A 3 -2.97 -0.82 8.23
C PHE A 3 -1.82 -1.28 9.15
N LYS A 4 -1.28 -0.36 9.96
CA LYS A 4 -0.26 -0.67 10.97
C LYS A 4 -0.65 -1.81 11.92
N ASN A 5 -1.89 -1.81 12.40
CA ASN A 5 -2.39 -2.85 13.31
C ASN A 5 -2.63 -4.17 12.57
N GLN A 6 -2.98 -4.11 11.28
CA GLN A 6 -3.14 -5.29 10.43
C GLN A 6 -1.80 -6.01 10.23
N VAL A 7 -0.73 -5.26 9.96
CA VAL A 7 0.63 -5.83 9.81
C VAL A 7 1.12 -6.45 11.13
N ALA A 8 0.90 -5.79 12.27
CA ALA A 8 1.29 -6.35 13.56
C ALA A 8 0.53 -7.65 13.90
N HIS A 9 -0.77 -7.66 13.61
CA HIS A 9 -1.59 -8.86 13.78
C HIS A 9 -1.11 -10.00 12.87
N TRP A 10 -0.81 -9.70 11.60
CA TRP A 10 -0.24 -10.66 10.66
C TRP A 10 1.09 -11.25 11.15
N ALA A 11 1.98 -10.39 11.65
CA ALA A 11 3.27 -10.79 12.21
C ALA A 11 3.17 -11.48 13.59
N LYS A 12 1.94 -11.66 14.11
CA LYS A 12 1.66 -12.23 15.45
C LYS A 12 2.47 -11.55 16.56
N THR A 13 2.63 -10.23 16.45
CA THR A 13 3.41 -9.42 17.38
C THR A 13 2.61 -8.20 17.86
N ASN A 14 3.11 -7.55 18.91
CA ASN A 14 2.62 -6.24 19.31
C ASN A 14 3.51 -5.15 18.67
N LEU A 15 2.89 -4.05 18.23
CA LEU A 15 3.63 -2.91 17.67
C LEU A 15 4.65 -2.34 18.64
N GLU A 16 4.34 -2.38 19.93
CA GLU A 16 5.22 -1.93 21.02
C GLU A 16 6.53 -2.74 21.09
N ASN A 17 6.53 -3.95 20.55
CA ASN A 17 7.72 -4.81 20.49
C ASN A 17 8.56 -4.58 19.23
N LEU A 18 8.06 -3.79 18.27
CA LEU A 18 8.76 -3.48 17.04
C LEU A 18 9.48 -2.14 17.18
N ASN A 19 10.79 -2.12 16.92
CA ASN A 19 11.58 -0.89 16.89
C ASN A 19 11.31 -0.10 15.59
N ILE A 20 10.11 0.46 15.47
CA ILE A 20 9.69 1.23 14.29
C ILE A 20 9.95 2.71 14.56
N VAL A 21 11.00 3.24 13.95
CA VAL A 21 11.40 4.64 14.12
C VAL A 21 10.42 5.59 13.41
N VAL A 22 9.98 5.25 12.19
CA VAL A 22 9.00 6.03 11.42
C VAL A 22 8.17 5.13 10.50
N ILE A 23 6.91 5.50 10.26
CA ILE A 23 6.03 4.90 9.24
C ILE A 23 5.59 6.01 8.30
N TYR A 24 5.83 5.84 6.99
CA TYR A 24 5.40 6.75 5.94
C TYR A 24 4.26 6.11 5.14
N ASN A 25 3.07 6.71 5.19
CA ASN A 25 1.86 6.21 4.50
C ASN A 25 1.60 6.89 3.15
N VAL A 26 2.49 7.79 2.72
CA VAL A 26 2.38 8.48 1.42
C VAL A 26 3.55 8.04 0.56
N ILE A 27 3.24 7.47 -0.59
CA ILE A 27 4.22 7.07 -1.60
C ILE A 27 4.48 8.30 -2.48
N ASP A 28 5.29 9.24 -1.98
CA ASP A 28 5.81 10.34 -2.79
C ASP A 28 7.32 10.13 -2.97
N ASN A 29 7.82 10.38 -4.18
CA ASN A 29 9.25 10.28 -4.56
C ASN A 29 9.96 8.92 -4.40
N SER A 30 9.24 7.79 -4.38
CA SER A 30 9.82 6.43 -4.29
C SER A 30 10.71 6.22 -3.05
N PRO A 31 10.21 5.57 -1.98
CA PRO A 31 11.00 5.31 -0.76
C PRO A 31 12.12 4.27 -0.96
N ILE A 32 12.36 3.83 -2.19
CA ILE A 32 13.31 2.78 -2.53
C ILE A 32 14.76 3.15 -2.21
N GLN A 33 15.12 4.44 -2.26
CA GLN A 33 16.45 4.89 -1.90
C GLN A 33 16.79 4.60 -0.43
N PHE A 34 15.79 4.63 0.46
CA PHE A 34 15.99 4.23 1.86
C PHE A 34 16.28 2.73 2.00
N VAL A 35 15.61 1.90 1.20
CA VAL A 35 15.85 0.45 1.17
C VAL A 35 17.25 0.15 0.64
N LYS A 36 17.67 0.81 -0.44
CA LYS A 36 19.00 0.65 -1.05
C LYS A 36 20.14 1.03 -0.10
N GLN A 37 19.92 2.05 0.73
CA GLN A 37 20.88 2.49 1.73
C GLN A 37 20.82 1.68 3.04
N GLY A 38 19.93 0.69 3.15
CA GLY A 38 19.77 -0.12 4.36
C GLY A 38 19.14 0.62 5.54
N LEU A 39 18.47 1.76 5.28
CA LEU A 39 17.89 2.62 6.30
C LEU A 39 16.48 2.18 6.73
N GLY A 40 15.89 1.18 6.05
CA GLY A 40 14.58 0.65 6.40
C GLY A 40 14.06 -0.38 5.40
N CYS A 41 12.79 -0.73 5.57
CA CYS A 41 12.05 -1.61 4.66
C CYS A 41 10.89 -0.85 4.01
N PHE A 42 10.54 -1.26 2.80
CA PHE A 42 9.38 -0.72 2.08
C PHE A 42 8.37 -1.84 1.88
N LEU A 43 7.14 -1.61 2.36
CA LEU A 43 6.02 -2.51 2.17
C LEU A 43 5.06 -1.88 1.15
N THR A 44 4.87 -2.57 0.03
CA THR A 44 4.01 -2.12 -1.06
C THR A 44 3.20 -3.27 -1.63
N THR A 45 2.21 -2.95 -2.45
CA THR A 45 1.43 -3.91 -3.22
C THR A 45 2.16 -4.31 -4.50
N ASN A 46 1.86 -5.51 -5.01
CA ASN A 46 2.54 -6.08 -6.16
C ASN A 46 2.33 -5.28 -7.46
N ASP A 47 1.17 -4.64 -7.62
CA ASP A 47 0.82 -3.79 -8.75
C ASP A 47 1.66 -2.50 -8.84
N LEU A 48 2.24 -2.06 -7.71
CA LEU A 48 3.15 -0.91 -7.70
C LEU A 48 4.61 -1.32 -7.88
N PHE A 49 4.94 -2.62 -7.82
CA PHE A 49 6.33 -3.07 -7.88
C PHE A 49 7.00 -2.79 -9.24
N ASP A 50 6.25 -2.86 -10.34
CA ASP A 50 6.79 -2.61 -11.68
C ASP A 50 7.38 -1.19 -11.83
N SER A 51 6.91 -0.23 -11.03
CA SER A 51 7.49 1.13 -10.98
C SER A 51 8.88 1.19 -10.34
N TYR A 52 9.34 0.09 -9.74
CA TYR A 52 10.54 -0.01 -8.93
C TYR A 52 11.51 -1.12 -9.39
N ALA A 53 11.15 -1.89 -10.43
CA ALA A 53 11.86 -3.07 -10.86
C ALA A 53 13.29 -2.79 -11.37
N GLU A 54 13.56 -1.57 -11.85
CA GLU A 54 14.87 -1.17 -12.39
C GLU A 54 15.92 -0.86 -11.29
N GLU A 55 15.53 -0.85 -10.01
CA GLU A 55 16.33 -0.23 -8.94
C GLU A 55 17.27 -1.15 -8.17
N ALA A 56 17.47 -2.40 -8.62
CA ALA A 56 18.29 -3.42 -7.95
C ALA A 56 17.77 -3.83 -6.55
N VAL A 57 16.46 -3.78 -6.35
CA VAL A 57 15.78 -4.26 -5.14
C VAL A 57 14.93 -5.48 -5.49
N SER A 58 14.97 -6.51 -4.65
CA SER A 58 14.12 -7.69 -4.81
C SER A 58 12.82 -7.53 -4.04
N PHE A 59 11.69 -7.78 -4.69
CA PHE A 59 10.40 -7.89 -4.01
C PHE A 59 10.31 -9.22 -3.26
N ILE A 60 9.98 -9.16 -1.97
CA ILE A 60 9.73 -10.35 -1.16
C ILE A 60 8.25 -10.34 -0.80
N LEU A 61 7.52 -11.33 -1.31
CA LEU A 61 6.12 -11.51 -0.95
C LEU A 61 6.02 -11.94 0.51
N LEU A 62 5.07 -11.36 1.24
CA LEU A 62 4.77 -11.79 2.61
C LEU A 62 4.13 -13.19 2.59
N GLU A 63 4.59 -14.06 3.50
CA GLU A 63 3.99 -15.37 3.72
C GLU A 63 3.50 -15.51 5.17
N PRO A 64 2.17 -15.69 5.40
CA PRO A 64 1.11 -15.76 4.39
C PRO A 64 0.81 -14.40 3.74
N ALA A 65 0.23 -14.38 2.53
CA ALA A 65 -0.09 -13.12 1.86
C ALA A 65 -1.14 -12.30 2.64
N ILE A 66 -1.01 -10.97 2.61
CA ILE A 66 -2.04 -10.04 3.12
C ILE A 66 -2.83 -9.51 1.92
N PRO A 67 -4.04 -10.02 1.64
CA PRO A 67 -4.84 -9.54 0.51
C PRO A 67 -5.28 -8.10 0.77
N THR A 68 -5.13 -7.26 -0.24
CA THR A 68 -5.58 -5.86 -0.24
C THR A 68 -6.56 -5.67 -1.38
N SER A 69 -7.65 -4.95 -1.14
CA SER A 69 -8.64 -4.60 -2.17
C SER A 69 -8.72 -3.09 -2.34
N LEU A 70 -8.83 -2.66 -3.60
CA LEU A 70 -9.17 -1.29 -3.94
C LEU A 70 -10.70 -1.18 -4.02
N ALA A 71 -11.26 -0.13 -3.45
CA ALA A 71 -12.69 0.15 -3.55
C ALA A 71 -12.91 1.56 -4.07
N LEU A 72 -13.74 1.68 -5.11
CA LEU A 72 -14.31 2.96 -5.52
C LEU A 72 -15.56 3.22 -4.66
N VAL A 73 -15.52 4.26 -3.82
CA VAL A 73 -16.58 4.58 -2.85
C VAL A 73 -17.20 5.94 -3.13
N TRP A 74 -18.54 6.00 -3.06
CA TRP A 74 -19.32 7.23 -3.20
C TRP A 74 -20.52 7.22 -2.24
N LYS A 75 -21.10 8.39 -1.98
CA LYS A 75 -22.34 8.50 -1.20
C LYS A 75 -23.50 7.84 -1.95
N MET A 76 -24.28 7.01 -1.25
CA MET A 76 -25.38 6.22 -1.83
C MET A 76 -26.34 7.04 -2.72
N ASN A 77 -26.63 8.28 -2.34
CA ASN A 77 -27.60 9.15 -3.03
C ASN A 77 -26.97 10.28 -3.86
N ILE A 78 -25.73 10.09 -4.35
CA ILE A 78 -25.07 11.11 -5.18
C ILE A 78 -25.67 11.12 -6.59
N LYS A 79 -26.04 12.32 -7.09
CA LYS A 79 -26.32 12.52 -8.52
C LYS A 79 -25.00 12.71 -9.24
N PHE A 80 -24.59 11.71 -10.03
CA PHE A 80 -23.39 11.82 -10.85
C PHE A 80 -23.57 12.88 -11.94
N SER A 81 -22.52 13.67 -12.18
CA SER A 81 -22.41 14.45 -13.43
C SER A 81 -22.22 13.51 -14.61
N ALA A 82 -22.39 14.01 -15.84
CA ALA A 82 -22.16 13.21 -17.05
C ALA A 82 -20.75 12.60 -17.08
N ILE A 83 -19.72 13.39 -16.72
CA ILE A 83 -18.33 12.95 -16.66
C ILE A 83 -18.12 11.88 -15.58
N ALA A 84 -18.65 12.09 -14.38
CA ALA A 84 -18.49 11.14 -13.29
C ALA A 84 -19.20 9.80 -13.57
N LYS A 85 -20.33 9.84 -14.29
CA LYS A 85 -21.02 8.64 -14.76
C LYS A 85 -20.19 7.89 -15.81
N ALA A 86 -19.69 8.60 -16.82
CA ALA A 86 -18.83 8.00 -17.84
C ALA A 86 -17.56 7.36 -17.23
N PHE A 87 -16.92 8.03 -16.27
CA PHE A 87 -15.77 7.47 -15.55
C PHE A 87 -16.12 6.20 -14.77
N LYS A 88 -17.25 6.18 -14.08
CA LYS A 88 -17.73 4.99 -13.36
C LYS A 88 -17.96 3.81 -14.32
N ASP A 89 -18.53 4.07 -15.49
CA ASP A 89 -18.81 3.03 -16.49
C ASP A 89 -17.52 2.50 -17.17
N ILE A 90 -16.40 3.22 -17.11
CA ILE A 90 -15.09 2.76 -17.60
C ILE A 90 -14.40 1.82 -16.60
N ILE A 91 -14.63 2.01 -15.31
CA ILE A 91 -13.90 1.30 -14.23
C ILE A 91 -14.64 0.03 -13.77
N ASN A 92 -15.93 -0.09 -14.06
CA ASN A 92 -16.77 -1.27 -13.77
C ASN A 92 -16.80 -2.24 -14.95
#